data_AF-A2Q1N8-F1
#
_entry.id   AF-A2Q1N8-F1
#
_cell.length_a   1.000
_cell.length_b   1.000
_cell.length_c   1.000
_cell.angle_alpha   90.00
_cell.angle_beta   90.00
_cell.angle_gamma   90.00
#
_symmetry.space_group_name_H-M   'P 1'
#
loop_
_entity.id
_entity.type
_entity.pdbx_description
1 polymer ?
#
loop_
_entity_poly.entity_id
_entity_poly.type
_entity_poly.pdbx_seq_one_letter_code
_entity_poly.pdbx_strand_id
1 'polypeptide(L)'
;MGSNFLSPPAKRSITGLPDPNPFPNGSSKRAKPSKPPQQPLPIPAGHVAFRLLCNSSRIGGVIGKSGTVIKNLQLTTGAKIRIEDSPNESPDRVIMVIGASNIDGKVMVRSHSGDGEAIEVSKAQEALLRVFDRILEVAAEMEGIELGDRTVSCRLVADSAQAGSVIGKGGKVVEKIKKDTGCKIWVCKDNLPACISSPDEVIECSASRSMFGSAVTRIVFE
;
A
#
# COMPACT_ATOMS: atom_id res chain seq x y z
N MET A 1 -8.96 -61.97 44.40
CA MET A 1 -7.58 -62.35 44.79
C MET A 1 -7.44 -63.85 44.60
N GLY A 2 -6.49 -64.28 43.78
CA GLY A 2 -6.20 -65.67 43.48
C GLY A 2 -4.88 -65.70 42.73
N SER A 3 -3.86 -66.31 43.34
CA SER A 3 -2.50 -66.39 42.80
C SER A 3 -2.38 -67.46 41.71
N ASN A 4 -1.39 -67.32 40.83
CA ASN A 4 -0.29 -68.29 40.63
C ASN A 4 0.65 -67.72 39.55
N PHE A 5 1.91 -67.38 39.86
CA PHE A 5 3.07 -68.29 39.95
C PHE A 5 3.44 -68.96 38.61
N LEU A 6 4.44 -68.41 37.90
CA LEU A 6 5.73 -69.06 37.60
C LEU A 6 6.66 -68.13 36.78
N SER A 7 7.97 -68.21 37.08
CA SER A 7 9.11 -67.74 36.25
C SER A 7 9.97 -68.98 35.89
N PRO A 8 11.11 -68.93 35.17
CA PRO A 8 11.76 -67.87 34.37
C PRO A 8 11.83 -68.39 32.87
N PRO A 9 12.93 -68.58 32.10
CA PRO A 9 14.29 -67.99 32.08
C PRO A 9 14.90 -67.61 30.69
N ALA A 10 16.02 -66.87 30.78
CA ALA A 10 17.22 -66.89 29.91
C ALA A 10 17.21 -66.48 28.41
N LYS A 11 18.23 -65.67 28.08
CA LYS A 11 18.68 -65.27 26.74
C LYS A 11 19.04 -66.47 25.84
N ARG A 12 18.71 -66.39 24.54
CA ARG A 12 19.60 -66.80 23.43
C ARG A 12 19.43 -65.86 22.24
N SER A 13 20.55 -65.46 21.66
CA SER A 13 20.64 -64.69 20.42
C SER A 13 20.84 -65.64 19.23
N ILE A 14 20.00 -65.54 18.20
CA ILE A 14 20.29 -66.07 16.86
C ILE A 14 20.03 -64.99 15.82
N THR A 15 20.92 -64.93 14.84
CA THR A 15 21.01 -63.98 13.73
C THR A 15 19.96 -64.23 12.64
N GLY A 16 19.55 -63.16 11.96
CA GLY A 16 19.23 -63.23 10.52
C GLY A 16 17.85 -62.72 10.11
N LEU A 17 17.77 -61.43 9.78
CA LEU A 17 17.14 -60.80 8.60
C LEU A 17 16.78 -59.33 8.92
N PRO A 18 16.89 -58.38 7.96
CA PRO A 18 16.59 -56.98 8.21
C PRO A 18 15.12 -56.65 7.90
N ASP A 19 14.38 -56.15 8.89
CA ASP A 19 13.09 -55.50 8.66
C ASP A 19 13.28 -54.11 8.03
N PRO A 20 12.71 -53.82 6.84
CA PRO A 20 12.68 -52.47 6.31
C PRO A 20 11.43 -51.76 6.81
N ASN A 21 11.54 -50.96 7.88
CA ASN A 21 10.79 -49.70 8.09
C ASN A 21 11.02 -49.07 9.48
N PRO A 22 12.05 -48.22 9.65
CA PRO A 22 12.03 -47.16 10.65
C PRO A 22 11.40 -45.91 10.05
N PHE A 23 10.15 -45.58 10.40
CA PHE A 23 9.59 -44.26 10.11
C PHE A 23 10.33 -43.19 10.94
N PRO A 24 11.10 -42.26 10.34
CA PRO A 24 11.60 -41.10 11.07
C PRO A 24 10.47 -40.07 11.09
N ASN A 25 10.02 -39.68 12.29
CA ASN A 25 8.96 -38.69 12.45
C ASN A 25 9.48 -37.27 12.14
N GLY A 26 9.77 -37.01 10.86
CA GLY A 26 10.27 -35.76 10.34
C GLY A 26 9.11 -34.78 10.12
N SER A 27 9.03 -33.75 10.96
CA SER A 27 8.08 -32.65 10.82
C SER A 27 8.45 -31.75 9.63
N SER A 28 8.14 -32.25 8.42
CA SER A 28 8.30 -31.52 7.16
C SER A 28 7.55 -30.19 7.23
N LYS A 29 8.29 -29.11 7.48
CA LYS A 29 7.82 -27.74 7.36
C LYS A 29 7.45 -27.50 5.91
N ARG A 30 6.20 -27.79 5.57
CA ARG A 30 5.60 -27.59 4.25
C ARG A 30 5.81 -26.13 3.85
N ALA A 31 6.79 -25.91 2.97
CA ALA A 31 7.04 -24.62 2.37
C ALA A 31 5.73 -24.12 1.76
N LYS A 32 5.32 -22.90 2.11
CA LYS A 32 4.17 -22.28 1.48
C LYS A 32 4.50 -22.13 -0.01
N PRO A 33 3.64 -22.59 -0.94
CA PRO A 33 3.91 -22.38 -2.36
C PRO A 33 4.06 -20.87 -2.60
N SER A 34 5.13 -20.49 -3.30
CA SER A 34 5.35 -19.12 -3.73
C SER A 34 4.11 -18.66 -4.50
N LYS A 35 3.53 -17.54 -4.05
CA LYS A 35 2.38 -16.93 -4.71
C LYS A 35 2.80 -16.66 -6.16
N PRO A 36 2.05 -17.08 -7.19
CA PRO A 36 2.41 -16.77 -8.57
C PRO A 36 2.52 -15.25 -8.73
N PRO A 37 3.42 -14.75 -9.60
CA PRO A 37 3.62 -13.31 -9.79
C PRO A 37 2.26 -12.65 -10.06
N GLN A 38 1.93 -11.61 -9.29
CA GLN A 38 0.63 -10.94 -9.41
C GLN A 38 0.53 -10.34 -10.80
N GLN A 39 -0.37 -10.90 -11.63
CA GLN A 39 -0.68 -10.32 -12.94
C GLN A 39 -1.21 -8.90 -12.74
N PRO A 40 -0.83 -7.93 -13.61
CA PRO A 40 -1.40 -6.59 -13.58
C PRO A 40 -2.93 -6.69 -13.60
N LEU A 41 -3.58 -6.10 -12.60
CA LEU A 41 -5.04 -6.20 -12.50
C LEU A 41 -5.68 -5.48 -13.70
N PRO A 42 -6.55 -6.14 -14.48
CA PRO A 42 -7.19 -5.50 -15.63
C PRO A 42 -8.05 -4.34 -15.13
N ILE A 43 -7.70 -3.13 -15.57
CA ILE A 43 -8.44 -1.90 -15.30
C ILE A 43 -9.69 -1.93 -16.19
N PRO A 44 -10.91 -1.83 -15.64
CA PRO A 44 -12.12 -1.81 -16.46
C PRO A 44 -12.16 -0.59 -17.40
N ALA A 45 -12.92 -0.68 -18.49
CA ALA A 45 -13.13 0.48 -19.36
C ALA A 45 -13.73 1.66 -18.57
N GLY A 46 -13.28 2.89 -18.88
CA GLY A 46 -13.68 4.10 -18.15
C GLY A 46 -13.21 4.18 -16.69
N HIS A 47 -12.21 3.37 -16.31
CA HIS A 47 -11.55 3.45 -15.00
C HIS A 47 -10.07 3.82 -15.15
N VAL A 48 -9.50 4.40 -14.10
CA VAL A 48 -8.06 4.64 -13.96
C VAL A 48 -7.55 4.02 -12.66
N ALA A 49 -6.25 3.71 -12.62
CA ALA A 49 -5.56 3.18 -11.46
C ALA A 49 -4.48 4.15 -10.97
N PHE A 50 -4.56 4.53 -9.70
CA PHE A 50 -3.53 5.29 -9.00
C PHE A 50 -2.78 4.38 -8.02
N ARG A 51 -1.46 4.59 -7.87
CA ARG A 51 -0.61 3.82 -6.96
C ARG A 51 0.09 4.73 -5.96
N LEU A 52 0.09 4.29 -4.71
CA LEU A 52 0.57 5.02 -3.54
C LEU A 52 1.65 4.19 -2.83
N LEU A 53 2.79 4.79 -2.50
CA LEU A 53 3.73 4.18 -1.56
C LEU A 53 3.37 4.58 -0.13
N CYS A 54 3.04 3.59 0.69
CA CYS A 54 2.69 3.76 2.09
C CYS A 54 3.55 2.84 2.97
N ASN A 55 4.10 3.39 4.05
CA ASN A 55 4.95 2.62 4.96
C ASN A 55 4.17 1.47 5.62
N SER A 56 4.76 0.28 5.67
CA SER A 56 4.19 -0.95 6.23
C SER A 56 3.60 -0.78 7.64
N SER A 57 4.16 0.12 8.45
CA SER A 57 3.64 0.44 9.79
C SER A 57 2.23 1.06 9.77
N ARG A 58 1.91 1.87 8.74
CA ARG A 58 0.63 2.59 8.62
C ARG A 58 -0.47 1.75 7.96
N ILE A 59 -0.09 0.69 7.23
CA ILE A 59 -1.01 -0.18 6.47
C ILE A 59 -2.13 -0.76 7.34
N GLY A 60 -1.81 -1.19 8.57
CA GLY A 60 -2.82 -1.70 9.52
C GLY A 60 -3.91 -0.66 9.85
N GLY A 61 -3.54 0.61 9.98
CA GLY A 61 -4.47 1.72 10.25
C GLY A 61 -5.32 2.12 9.03
N VAL A 62 -4.81 1.93 7.81
CA VAL A 62 -5.56 2.15 6.56
C VAL A 62 -6.56 1.01 6.30
N ILE A 63 -6.19 -0.23 6.58
CA ILE A 63 -7.10 -1.39 6.53
C ILE A 63 -8.18 -1.24 7.61
N GLY A 64 -7.77 -0.91 8.84
CA GLY A 64 -8.61 -0.83 10.02
C GLY A 64 -9.00 -2.20 10.59
N LYS A 65 -9.54 -2.20 11.80
CA LYS A 65 -10.04 -3.42 12.48
C LYS A 65 -11.04 -4.15 11.57
N SER A 66 -10.85 -5.45 11.35
CA SER A 66 -11.67 -6.30 10.46
C SER A 66 -11.82 -5.80 9.00
N GLY A 67 -10.90 -4.93 8.56
CA GLY A 67 -10.97 -4.29 7.24
C GLY A 67 -12.06 -3.21 7.13
N THR A 68 -12.64 -2.74 8.23
CA THR A 68 -13.78 -1.81 8.22
C THR A 68 -13.45 -0.48 7.55
N VAL A 69 -12.24 0.06 7.76
CA VAL A 69 -11.84 1.36 7.18
C VAL A 69 -11.67 1.25 5.66
N ILE A 70 -10.91 0.26 5.17
CA ILE A 70 -10.74 0.06 3.72
C ILE A 70 -12.04 -0.36 3.01
N LYS A 71 -12.95 -1.08 3.69
CA LYS A 71 -14.30 -1.35 3.16
C LYS A 71 -15.14 -0.08 3.07
N ASN A 72 -15.10 0.78 4.09
CA ASN A 72 -15.83 2.05 4.09
C ASN A 72 -15.29 3.03 3.04
N LEU A 73 -13.96 3.10 2.85
CA LEU A 73 -13.34 3.90 1.79
C LEU A 73 -13.79 3.43 0.40
N GLN A 74 -13.83 2.12 0.15
CA GLN A 74 -14.34 1.57 -1.12
C GLN A 74 -15.84 1.83 -1.30
N LEU A 75 -16.65 1.68 -0.25
CA LEU A 75 -18.09 1.88 -0.29
C LEU A 75 -18.47 3.35 -0.55
N THR A 76 -17.82 4.29 0.14
CA THR A 76 -18.15 5.72 0.04
C THR A 76 -17.67 6.36 -1.26
N THR A 77 -16.61 5.85 -1.86
CA THR A 77 -16.01 6.41 -3.09
C THR A 77 -16.40 5.64 -4.35
N GLY A 78 -16.94 4.42 -4.22
CA GLY A 78 -17.18 3.51 -5.34
C GLY A 78 -15.91 2.91 -5.98
N ALA A 79 -14.71 3.29 -5.51
CA ALA A 79 -13.46 2.75 -6.00
C ALA A 79 -13.11 1.41 -5.36
N LYS A 80 -12.35 0.58 -6.07
CA LYS A 80 -11.73 -0.66 -5.59
C LYS A 80 -10.33 -0.34 -5.08
N ILE A 81 -10.09 -0.60 -3.80
CA ILE A 81 -8.81 -0.32 -3.13
C ILE A 81 -8.14 -1.65 -2.82
N ARG A 82 -6.88 -1.80 -3.24
CA ARG A 82 -6.05 -2.99 -3.03
C ARG A 82 -4.72 -2.59 -2.42
N ILE A 83 -4.17 -3.47 -1.62
CA ILE A 83 -2.84 -3.33 -1.03
C ILE A 83 -2.03 -4.50 -1.55
N GLU A 84 -0.91 -4.21 -2.19
CA GLU A 84 -0.08 -5.21 -2.84
C GLU A 84 0.80 -5.94 -1.81
N ASP A 85 1.10 -7.19 -2.10
CA ASP A 85 2.05 -7.97 -1.30
C ASP A 85 3.46 -7.56 -1.71
N SER A 86 4.19 -6.92 -0.80
CA SER A 86 5.51 -6.40 -1.11
C SER A 86 6.57 -7.48 -0.95
N PRO A 87 7.48 -7.66 -1.93
CA PRO A 87 8.57 -8.62 -1.83
C PRO A 87 9.56 -8.22 -0.73
N ASN A 88 10.14 -9.23 -0.07
CA ASN A 88 11.28 -9.13 0.86
C ASN A 88 11.24 -7.96 1.87
N GLU A 89 10.39 -8.06 2.89
CA GLU A 89 10.39 -7.18 4.09
C GLU A 89 10.49 -5.66 3.81
N SER A 90 9.98 -5.19 2.66
CA SER A 90 10.11 -3.79 2.29
C SER A 90 9.42 -2.87 3.31
N PRO A 91 10.06 -1.74 3.67
CA PRO A 91 9.47 -0.79 4.61
C PRO A 91 8.20 -0.14 4.03
N ASP A 92 8.02 -0.17 2.71
CA ASP A 92 6.88 0.40 2.00
C ASP A 92 6.08 -0.64 1.21
N ARG A 93 4.77 -0.42 1.13
CA ARG A 93 3.83 -1.17 0.29
C ARG A 93 3.12 -0.26 -0.70
N VAL A 94 2.72 -0.84 -1.83
CA VAL A 94 1.86 -0.17 -2.80
C VAL A 94 0.40 -0.33 -2.41
N ILE A 95 -0.32 0.79 -2.29
CA ILE A 95 -1.79 0.81 -2.27
C ILE A 95 -2.26 1.25 -3.65
N MET A 96 -3.03 0.42 -4.32
CA MET A 96 -3.63 0.69 -5.63
C MET A 96 -5.11 1.05 -5.46
N VAL A 97 -5.50 2.19 -6.04
CA VAL A 97 -6.86 2.71 -6.07
C VAL A 97 -7.35 2.66 -7.51
N ILE A 98 -8.36 1.85 -7.81
CA ILE A 98 -8.97 1.73 -9.13
C ILE A 98 -10.40 2.25 -9.05
N GLY A 99 -10.71 3.33 -9.76
CA GLY A 99 -12.05 3.94 -9.77
C GLY A 99 -12.43 4.44 -11.15
N ALA A 100 -13.70 4.80 -11.31
CA ALA A 100 -14.19 5.40 -12.55
C ALA A 100 -13.50 6.76 -12.78
N SER A 101 -13.19 7.07 -14.04
CA SER A 101 -12.44 8.26 -14.47
C SER A 101 -13.30 9.40 -14.98
N ASN A 102 -14.62 9.21 -15.04
CA ASN A 102 -15.60 10.27 -15.31
C ASN A 102 -15.59 11.27 -14.15
N ILE A 103 -15.59 12.57 -14.47
CA ILE A 103 -15.72 13.63 -13.48
C ILE A 103 -17.20 13.72 -13.08
N ASP A 104 -17.52 13.24 -11.89
CA ASP A 104 -18.90 13.13 -11.37
C ASP A 104 -19.04 13.50 -9.87
N GLY A 105 -17.94 13.88 -9.23
CA GLY A 105 -17.86 14.29 -7.84
C GLY A 105 -17.34 15.72 -7.70
N LYS A 106 -17.49 16.28 -6.50
CA LYS A 106 -16.83 17.53 -6.11
C LYS A 106 -16.20 17.35 -4.74
N VAL A 107 -14.95 17.79 -4.60
CA VAL A 107 -14.23 17.76 -3.32
C VAL A 107 -13.91 19.20 -2.92
N MET A 108 -14.22 19.54 -1.67
CA MET A 108 -13.83 20.82 -1.08
C MET A 108 -12.36 20.74 -0.67
N VAL A 109 -11.53 21.55 -1.32
CA VAL A 109 -10.09 21.62 -1.06
C VAL A 109 -9.76 23.02 -0.55
N ARG A 110 -8.97 23.14 0.52
CA ARG A 110 -8.58 24.46 1.05
C ARG A 110 -7.58 25.13 0.13
N SER A 111 -7.85 26.38 -0.22
CA SER A 111 -6.92 27.27 -0.92
C SER A 111 -6.01 28.01 0.08
N HIS A 112 -4.96 28.64 -0.45
CA HIS A 112 -4.04 29.49 0.32
C HIS A 112 -4.75 30.70 0.97
N SER A 113 -5.89 31.13 0.41
CA SER A 113 -6.75 32.20 0.93
C SER A 113 -7.68 31.75 2.07
N GLY A 114 -7.66 30.46 2.45
CA GLY A 114 -8.44 29.91 3.57
C GLY A 114 -9.90 29.57 3.24
N ASP A 115 -10.39 30.03 2.09
CA ASP A 115 -11.61 29.58 1.44
C ASP A 115 -11.47 28.16 0.87
N GLY A 116 -12.61 27.45 0.82
CA GLY A 116 -12.70 26.13 0.22
C GLY A 116 -13.04 26.23 -1.27
N GLU A 117 -12.13 25.80 -2.12
CA GLU A 117 -12.34 25.63 -3.55
C GLU A 117 -13.06 24.29 -3.82
N ALA A 118 -14.18 24.32 -4.52
CA ALA A 118 -14.91 23.13 -4.93
C ALA A 118 -14.36 22.61 -6.27
N ILE A 119 -13.43 21.65 -6.20
CA ILE A 119 -12.80 21.07 -7.39
C ILE A 119 -13.64 19.90 -7.88
N GLU A 120 -13.92 19.83 -9.18
CA GLU A 120 -14.62 18.70 -9.80
C GLU A 120 -13.66 17.52 -9.96
N VAL A 121 -14.06 16.34 -9.51
CA VAL A 121 -13.19 15.16 -9.42
C VAL A 121 -13.89 13.90 -9.98
N SER A 122 -13.10 12.94 -10.41
CA SER A 122 -13.56 11.57 -10.66
C SER A 122 -13.60 10.72 -9.39
N LYS A 123 -14.35 9.61 -9.40
CA LYS A 123 -14.38 8.64 -8.28
C LYS A 123 -13.00 8.09 -7.92
N ALA A 124 -12.15 7.85 -8.92
CA ALA A 124 -10.77 7.44 -8.67
C ALA A 124 -9.96 8.50 -7.92
N GLN A 125 -10.11 9.77 -8.27
CA GLN A 125 -9.43 10.90 -7.63
C GLN A 125 -9.97 11.18 -6.22
N GLU A 126 -11.29 11.14 -6.03
CA GLU A 126 -11.89 11.24 -4.69
C GLU A 126 -11.35 10.12 -3.77
N ALA A 127 -11.34 8.88 -4.26
CA ALA A 127 -10.81 7.75 -3.51
C ALA A 127 -9.32 7.91 -3.15
N LEU A 128 -8.51 8.42 -4.08
CA LEU A 128 -7.10 8.70 -3.84
C LEU A 128 -6.90 9.71 -2.70
N LEU A 129 -7.64 10.83 -2.72
CA LEU A 129 -7.60 11.85 -1.68
C LEU A 129 -8.04 11.30 -0.31
N ARG A 130 -9.14 10.53 -0.25
CA ARG A 130 -9.61 9.91 1.01
C ARG A 130 -8.61 8.90 1.58
N VAL A 131 -7.93 8.14 0.72
CA VAL A 131 -6.86 7.21 1.15
C VAL A 131 -5.66 7.99 1.69
N PHE A 132 -5.27 9.10 1.05
CA PHE A 132 -4.23 9.98 1.58
C PHE A 132 -4.57 10.54 2.96
N ASP A 133 -5.77 11.10 3.13
CA ASP A 133 -6.18 11.66 4.42
C ASP A 133 -6.10 10.62 5.54
N ARG A 134 -6.51 9.37 5.28
CA ARG A 134 -6.39 8.26 6.24
C ARG A 134 -4.95 7.86 6.51
N ILE A 135 -4.06 7.82 5.51
CA ILE A 135 -2.62 7.55 5.72
C ILE A 135 -2.01 8.60 6.65
N LEU A 136 -2.38 9.87 6.48
CA LEU A 136 -1.87 10.98 7.30
C LEU A 136 -2.50 11.02 8.70
N GLU A 137 -3.78 10.65 8.84
CA GLU A 137 -4.44 10.47 10.13
C GLU A 137 -3.74 9.38 10.95
N VAL A 138 -3.46 8.21 10.34
CA VAL A 138 -2.70 7.12 10.98
C VAL A 138 -1.28 7.57 11.37
N ALA A 139 -0.62 8.39 10.54
CA ALA A 139 0.70 8.93 10.87
C ALA A 139 0.67 9.93 12.06
N ALA A 140 -0.44 10.63 12.27
CA ALA A 140 -0.64 11.49 13.43
C ALA A 140 -0.98 10.65 14.69
N GLU A 141 -1.88 9.67 14.57
CA GLU A 141 -2.22 8.70 15.64
C GLU A 141 -0.96 8.01 16.19
N MET A 142 -0.02 7.63 15.33
CA MET A 142 1.19 6.89 15.72
C MET A 142 2.27 7.73 16.42
N GLU A 143 2.37 9.03 16.12
CA GLU A 143 3.45 9.87 16.65
C GLU A 143 3.06 10.62 17.92
N GLY A 144 1.77 10.67 18.29
CA GLY A 144 1.31 11.22 19.57
C GLY A 144 1.54 12.73 19.76
N ILE A 145 1.78 13.46 18.67
CA ILE A 145 2.06 14.90 18.65
C ILE A 145 0.83 15.66 18.17
N GLU A 146 0.51 16.78 18.84
CA GLU A 146 -0.61 17.65 18.45
C GLU A 146 -0.45 18.22 17.02
N LEU A 147 -1.58 18.42 16.35
CA LEU A 147 -1.67 18.70 14.93
C LEU A 147 -1.36 20.18 14.59
N GLY A 148 -0.12 20.60 14.81
CA GLY A 148 0.41 21.91 14.38
C GLY A 148 0.65 22.01 12.86
N ASP A 149 1.46 22.98 12.43
CA ASP A 149 1.89 23.17 11.02
C ASP A 149 2.90 22.10 10.56
N ARG A 150 2.52 20.84 10.74
CA ARG A 150 3.33 19.68 10.40
C ARG A 150 3.33 19.51 8.89
N THR A 151 4.53 19.55 8.31
CA THR A 151 4.74 19.13 6.93
C THR A 151 4.51 17.62 6.83
N VAL A 152 3.67 17.22 5.89
CA VAL A 152 3.30 15.84 5.56
C VAL A 152 3.75 15.53 4.14
N SER A 153 4.19 14.29 3.87
CA SER A 153 4.56 13.85 2.53
C SER A 153 3.76 12.64 2.02
N CYS A 154 3.53 12.61 0.71
CA CYS A 154 3.07 11.46 -0.05
C CYS A 154 4.13 11.03 -1.06
N ARG A 155 4.10 9.75 -1.40
CA ARG A 155 4.81 9.18 -2.54
C ARG A 155 3.78 8.51 -3.46
N LEU A 156 3.62 9.04 -4.67
CA LEU A 156 2.84 8.44 -5.75
C LEU A 156 3.78 7.62 -6.64
N VAL A 157 3.31 6.49 -7.14
CA VAL A 157 4.01 5.70 -8.16
C VAL A 157 3.37 5.99 -9.50
N ALA A 158 4.17 6.47 -10.43
CA ALA A 158 3.75 6.91 -11.75
C ALA A 158 4.65 6.28 -12.81
N ASP A 159 4.12 6.00 -14.01
CA ASP A 159 5.01 5.70 -15.14
C ASP A 159 5.76 6.97 -15.61
N SER A 160 6.78 6.81 -16.44
CA SER A 160 7.61 7.92 -16.94
C SER A 160 6.83 8.96 -17.76
N ALA A 161 5.69 8.61 -18.36
CA ALA A 161 4.83 9.56 -19.07
C ALA A 161 3.97 10.36 -18.09
N GLN A 162 3.38 9.70 -17.09
CA GLN A 162 2.64 10.32 -15.98
C GLN A 162 3.54 11.29 -15.18
N ALA A 163 4.75 10.86 -14.82
CA ALA A 163 5.74 11.72 -14.17
C ALA A 163 6.18 12.88 -15.08
N GLY A 164 6.29 12.62 -16.40
CA GLY A 164 6.55 13.65 -17.41
C GLY A 164 5.47 14.73 -17.49
N SER A 165 4.19 14.37 -17.35
CA SER A 165 3.06 15.32 -17.30
C SER A 165 3.14 16.23 -16.07
N VAL A 166 3.37 15.66 -14.89
CA VAL A 166 3.49 16.42 -13.62
C VAL A 166 4.65 17.42 -13.66
N ILE A 167 5.77 17.06 -14.30
CA ILE A 167 6.88 18.00 -14.55
C ILE A 167 6.46 19.07 -15.57
N GLY A 168 5.85 18.64 -16.68
CA GLY A 168 5.40 19.49 -17.77
C GLY A 168 6.55 19.98 -18.66
N LYS A 169 6.19 20.62 -19.78
CA LYS A 169 7.15 21.11 -20.79
C LYS A 169 8.09 22.16 -20.18
N GLY A 170 9.35 21.74 -19.94
CA GLY A 170 10.37 22.59 -19.33
C GLY A 170 10.16 22.88 -17.84
N GLY A 171 9.48 21.99 -17.10
CA GLY A 171 9.27 22.15 -15.65
C GLY A 171 8.13 23.11 -15.24
N LYS A 172 7.46 23.74 -16.21
CA LYS A 172 6.46 24.79 -15.96
C LYS A 172 5.25 24.34 -15.13
N VAL A 173 4.83 23.08 -15.28
CA VAL A 173 3.69 22.54 -14.52
C VAL A 173 4.11 22.35 -13.07
N VAL A 174 5.21 21.63 -12.81
CA VAL A 174 5.71 21.45 -11.43
C VAL A 174 6.08 22.78 -10.75
N GLU A 175 6.61 23.77 -11.47
CA GLU A 175 6.86 25.12 -10.94
C GLU A 175 5.57 25.85 -10.54
N LYS A 176 4.54 25.80 -11.39
CA LYS A 176 3.21 26.34 -11.10
C LYS A 176 2.60 25.65 -9.86
N ILE A 177 2.61 24.32 -9.80
CA ILE A 177 2.08 23.57 -8.65
C ILE A 177 2.82 23.95 -7.36
N LYS A 178 4.17 24.01 -7.40
CA LYS A 178 5.01 24.45 -6.25
C LYS A 178 4.64 25.86 -5.79
N LYS A 179 4.48 26.80 -6.74
CA LYS A 179 4.11 28.20 -6.45
C LYS A 179 2.72 28.32 -5.84
N ASP A 180 1.73 27.65 -6.42
CA ASP A 180 0.31 27.84 -6.07
C ASP A 180 -0.11 27.05 -4.80
N THR A 181 0.74 26.13 -4.31
CA THR A 181 0.46 25.29 -3.12
C THR A 181 1.51 25.34 -2.02
N GLY A 182 2.67 25.95 -2.29
CA GLY A 182 3.82 26.00 -1.35
C GLY A 182 4.51 24.65 -1.12
N CYS A 183 4.17 23.60 -1.89
CA CYS A 183 4.70 22.26 -1.70
C CYS A 183 6.12 22.08 -2.27
N LYS A 184 6.82 21.07 -1.77
CA LYS A 184 8.08 20.57 -2.31
C LYS A 184 7.80 19.28 -3.09
N ILE A 185 7.99 19.30 -4.40
CA ILE A 185 7.84 18.13 -5.30
C ILE A 185 9.20 17.68 -5.82
N TRP A 186 9.42 16.37 -5.74
CA TRP A 186 10.59 15.63 -6.20
C TRP A 186 10.12 14.45 -7.06
N VAL A 187 10.89 14.10 -8.09
CA VAL A 187 10.65 12.90 -8.90
C VAL A 187 11.90 12.03 -8.83
N CYS A 188 11.77 10.89 -8.16
CA CYS A 188 12.83 9.92 -7.97
C CYS A 188 12.76 8.86 -9.07
N LYS A 189 13.89 8.64 -9.75
CA LYS A 189 14.06 7.60 -10.79
C LYS A 189 15.06 6.52 -10.35
N ASP A 190 16.01 6.90 -9.49
CA ASP A 190 17.06 6.04 -8.94
C ASP A 190 16.78 5.66 -7.48
N ASN A 191 17.39 4.57 -7.01
CA ASN A 191 17.30 4.07 -5.63
C ASN A 191 15.84 3.90 -5.11
N LEU A 192 14.97 3.36 -5.97
CA LEU A 192 13.56 3.16 -5.66
C LEU A 192 13.35 2.02 -4.64
N PRO A 193 12.24 2.03 -3.85
CA PRO A 193 11.91 0.94 -2.95
C PRO A 193 11.76 -0.39 -3.70
N ALA A 194 12.12 -1.51 -3.07
CA ALA A 194 12.14 -2.85 -3.71
C ALA A 194 10.78 -3.35 -4.24
N CYS A 195 9.68 -2.67 -3.92
CA CYS A 195 8.34 -2.92 -4.48
C CYS A 195 8.04 -2.13 -5.77
N ILE A 196 8.94 -1.26 -6.22
CA ILE A 196 8.85 -0.48 -7.46
C ILE A 196 9.88 -1.01 -8.45
N SER A 197 9.53 -1.12 -9.73
CA SER A 197 10.41 -1.61 -10.79
C SER A 197 10.37 -0.67 -11.98
N SER A 198 11.50 -0.50 -12.67
CA SER A 198 11.56 0.24 -13.94
C SER A 198 10.52 -0.34 -14.93
N PRO A 199 9.73 0.49 -15.64
CA PRO A 199 9.90 1.94 -15.88
C PRO A 199 9.14 2.87 -14.91
N ASP A 200 8.71 2.39 -13.74
CA ASP A 200 8.03 3.24 -12.76
C ASP A 200 8.98 4.25 -12.10
N GLU A 201 8.44 5.43 -11.81
CA GLU A 201 9.07 6.54 -11.09
C GLU A 201 8.25 6.87 -9.83
N VAL A 202 8.88 7.50 -8.83
CA VAL A 202 8.22 7.90 -7.59
C VAL A 202 8.17 9.41 -7.48
N ILE A 203 6.96 9.97 -7.48
CA ILE A 203 6.70 11.38 -7.26
C ILE A 203 6.48 11.59 -5.76
N GLU A 204 7.44 12.25 -5.09
CA GLU A 204 7.28 12.66 -3.69
C GLU A 204 6.83 14.12 -3.61
N CYS A 205 5.72 14.36 -2.91
CA CYS A 205 5.21 15.69 -2.63
C CYS A 205 5.10 15.90 -1.12
N SER A 206 5.59 17.05 -0.63
CA SER A 206 5.67 17.40 0.78
C SER A 206 5.13 18.81 1.00
N ALA A 207 4.10 18.97 1.85
CA ALA A 207 3.40 20.24 2.11
C ALA A 207 2.85 20.30 3.54
N SER A 208 2.43 21.47 4.02
CA SER A 208 1.67 21.58 5.28
C SER A 208 0.33 20.83 5.18
N ARG A 209 -0.17 20.27 6.30
CA ARG A 209 -1.42 19.48 6.28
C ARG A 209 -2.62 20.27 5.75
N SER A 210 -2.65 21.59 5.90
CA SER A 210 -3.68 22.48 5.35
C SER A 210 -3.68 22.55 3.82
N MET A 211 -2.49 22.60 3.19
CA MET A 211 -2.33 22.72 1.73
C MET A 211 -2.20 21.37 1.01
N PHE A 212 -1.95 20.28 1.74
CA PHE A 212 -1.64 18.97 1.17
C PHE A 212 -2.71 18.43 0.21
N GLY A 213 -3.99 18.60 0.54
CA GLY A 213 -5.09 18.23 -0.36
C GLY A 213 -5.04 18.98 -1.69
N SER A 214 -4.67 20.26 -1.67
CA SER A 214 -4.49 21.09 -2.88
C SER A 214 -3.26 20.64 -3.69
N ALA A 215 -2.14 20.38 -3.02
CA ALA A 215 -0.93 19.88 -3.66
C ALA A 215 -1.16 18.53 -4.38
N VAL A 216 -1.76 17.55 -3.69
CA VAL A 216 -2.09 16.25 -4.30
C VAL A 216 -3.09 16.40 -5.42
N THR A 217 -4.11 17.24 -5.26
CA THR A 217 -5.09 17.50 -6.32
C THR A 217 -4.40 18.07 -7.55
N ARG A 218 -3.56 19.10 -7.44
CA ARG A 218 -2.88 19.65 -8.63
C ARG A 218 -1.88 18.68 -9.27
N ILE A 219 -1.28 17.74 -8.53
CA ILE A 219 -0.38 16.71 -9.07
C ILE A 219 -1.13 15.62 -9.86
N VAL A 220 -2.39 15.35 -9.52
CA VAL A 220 -3.16 14.22 -10.10
C VAL A 220 -4.16 14.67 -11.18
N PHE A 221 -4.26 15.99 -11.42
CA PHE A 221 -5.31 16.60 -12.25
C PHE A 221 -4.80 17.49 -13.40
N GLU A 222 -3.50 17.82 -13.47
CA GLU A 222 -2.85 18.39 -14.68
C GLU A 222 -2.04 17.33 -15.45
#